data_AF-A0A7S2B6J2-F1
#
_entry.id   AF-A0A7S2B6J2-F1
#
_cell.length_a   1.000
_cell.length_b   1.000
_cell.length_c   1.000
_cell.angle_alpha   90.00
_cell.angle_beta   90.00
_cell.angle_gamma   90.00
#
_symmetry.space_group_name_H-M   'P 1'
#
loop_
_entity.id
_entity.type
_entity.pdbx_description
1 polymer ?
#
loop_
_entity_poly.entity_id
_entity_poly.type
_entity_poly.pdbx_seq_one_letter_code
_entity_poly.pdbx_strand_id
1 'polypeptide(L)'
;HRHMRTTILHAVASASALASRSALTHVRFVGGATMSAPTAAHESYAKLKSLLREVSALSEIQGILGYDEQVFMPPGAAASRAAQKGALAKILHDKSTGSEMKDAIEGVRGREDEFDDLKIRANIRDAVDGFDKEARKSSALAQREAQLESEANQAWVAARQASDFSLFAGKLTEIFELK
;
A
#
# COMPACT_ATOMS: atom_id res chain seq x y z
N HIS A 1 15.44 -10.25 0.72
CA HIS A 1 15.25 -9.29 -0.40
C HIS A 1 13.79 -8.99 -0.80
N ARG A 2 12.76 -9.75 -0.37
CA ARG A 2 11.34 -9.47 -0.72
C ARG A 2 10.47 -8.85 0.39
N HIS A 3 10.93 -8.76 1.65
CA HIS A 3 10.22 -8.02 2.70
C HIS A 3 10.19 -6.49 2.49
N MET A 4 10.98 -5.95 1.55
CA MET A 4 10.97 -4.53 1.19
C MET A 4 9.86 -4.15 0.19
N ARG A 5 9.16 -5.12 -0.43
CA ARG A 5 8.16 -4.82 -1.46
C ARG A 5 6.82 -4.35 -0.88
N THR A 6 6.45 -4.79 0.32
CA THR A 6 5.27 -4.29 1.06
C THR A 6 5.55 -2.96 1.76
N THR A 7 6.82 -2.64 2.01
CA THR A 7 7.23 -1.39 2.68
C THR A 7 7.03 -0.16 1.80
N ILE A 8 7.02 -0.29 0.47
CA ILE A 8 6.88 0.85 -0.44
C ILE A 8 5.45 1.43 -0.40
N LEU A 9 4.40 0.59 -0.27
CA LEU A 9 3.05 1.11 -0.01
C LEU A 9 2.93 1.75 1.38
N HIS A 10 3.62 1.22 2.38
CA HIS A 10 3.65 1.78 3.73
C HIS A 10 4.37 3.15 3.82
N ALA A 11 5.33 3.40 2.94
CA ALA A 11 6.15 4.62 2.95
C ALA A 11 5.40 5.87 2.44
N VAL A 12 4.43 5.70 1.53
CA VAL A 12 3.67 6.83 0.95
C VAL A 12 2.70 7.45 1.98
N ALA A 13 2.30 6.70 3.01
CA ALA A 13 1.35 7.18 4.03
C ALA A 13 1.98 7.83 5.27
N SER A 14 3.26 7.54 5.58
CA SER A 14 3.91 8.00 6.82
C SER A 14 4.54 9.40 6.77
N ALA A 15 4.41 10.14 5.66
CA ALA A 15 5.08 11.43 5.48
C ALA A 15 4.33 12.67 6.02
N SER A 16 3.48 12.53 7.06
CA SER A 16 2.65 13.65 7.55
C SER A 16 2.90 14.12 8.99
N ALA A 17 3.99 13.73 9.67
CA ALA A 17 4.24 14.24 11.02
C ALA A 17 5.73 14.37 11.36
N LEU A 18 6.30 15.56 11.14
CA LEU A 18 7.18 16.30 12.07
C LEU A 18 7.87 17.45 11.32
N ALA A 19 7.63 18.68 11.76
CA ALA A 19 8.64 19.72 11.99
C ALA A 19 7.94 21.06 12.17
N SER A 20 7.48 21.32 13.39
CA SER A 20 7.30 22.69 13.88
C SER A 20 8.56 23.04 14.66
N ARG A 21 9.32 24.01 14.18
CA ARG A 21 10.24 24.87 14.95
C ARG A 21 10.67 26.05 14.09
N SER A 22 10.22 27.23 14.50
CA SER A 22 10.63 28.54 13.99
C SER A 22 12.13 28.76 14.11
N ALA A 23 12.73 29.30 13.05
CA ALA A 23 13.92 30.12 13.12
C ALA A 23 13.71 31.31 12.17
N LEU A 24 13.66 32.52 12.74
CA LEU A 24 13.59 33.77 12.00
C LEU A 24 14.83 33.92 11.13
N THR A 25 14.64 34.13 9.83
CA THR A 25 15.67 34.69 8.95
C THR A 25 14.97 35.58 7.93
N HIS A 26 15.34 36.85 7.92
CA HIS A 26 14.82 37.88 7.02
C HIS A 26 15.02 37.46 5.56
N VAL A 27 13.92 37.16 4.86
CA VAL A 27 13.90 37.07 3.39
C VAL A 27 12.91 38.10 2.87
N ARG A 28 13.41 38.91 1.95
CA ARG A 28 12.71 40.03 1.31
C ARG A 28 11.42 39.55 0.62
N PHE A 29 10.33 40.23 0.92
CA PHE A 29 9.08 40.16 0.16
C PHE A 29 9.30 40.80 -1.20
N VAL A 30 9.37 39.98 -2.25
CA VAL A 30 9.35 40.42 -3.65
C VAL A 30 8.24 39.63 -4.35
N GLY A 31 7.28 40.37 -4.92
CA GLY A 31 6.43 39.90 -6.00
C GLY A 31 5.24 39.06 -5.56
N GLY A 32 4.04 39.58 -5.79
CA GLY A 32 2.79 38.91 -5.46
C GLY A 32 2.70 37.52 -6.09
N ALA A 33 2.58 36.51 -5.24
CA ALA A 33 1.98 35.26 -5.65
C ALA A 33 0.51 35.57 -5.95
N THR A 34 0.20 35.79 -7.22
CA THR A 34 -1.15 35.48 -7.70
C THR A 34 -1.38 34.03 -7.32
N MET A 35 -2.20 33.79 -6.29
CA MET A 35 -2.74 32.46 -6.06
C MET A 35 -3.55 32.13 -7.31
N SER A 36 -2.90 31.48 -8.27
CA SER A 36 -3.57 30.89 -9.41
C SER A 36 -4.63 29.97 -8.83
N ALA A 37 -5.87 30.09 -9.33
CA ALA A 37 -6.96 29.21 -8.92
C ALA A 37 -6.50 27.74 -8.99
N PRO A 38 -7.01 26.85 -8.10
CA PRO A 38 -6.64 25.45 -8.14
C PRO A 38 -6.81 24.92 -9.57
N THR A 39 -5.70 24.51 -10.16
CA THR A 39 -5.71 23.90 -11.49
C THR A 39 -6.40 22.54 -11.39
N ALA A 40 -6.88 22.01 -12.51
CA ALA A 40 -7.43 20.66 -12.55
C ALA A 40 -6.46 19.60 -11.97
N ALA A 41 -5.14 19.84 -12.07
CA ALA A 41 -4.12 19.00 -11.46
C ALA A 41 -4.13 19.07 -9.92
N HIS A 42 -4.31 20.25 -9.33
CA HIS A 42 -4.44 20.40 -7.87
C HIS A 42 -5.69 19.70 -7.32
N GLU A 43 -6.82 19.76 -8.02
CA GLU A 43 -8.03 19.03 -7.65
C GLU A 43 -7.82 17.51 -7.74
N SER A 44 -7.20 17.04 -8.82
CA SER A 44 -6.85 15.63 -9.01
C SER A 44 -5.89 15.13 -7.92
N TYR A 45 -4.89 15.93 -7.54
CA TYR A 45 -3.98 15.60 -6.44
C TYR A 45 -4.70 15.55 -5.09
N ALA A 46 -5.63 16.47 -4.82
CA ALA A 46 -6.42 16.45 -3.59
C ALA A 46 -7.27 15.16 -3.50
N LYS A 47 -7.90 14.75 -4.61
CA LYS A 47 -8.64 13.48 -4.70
C LYS A 47 -7.70 12.28 -4.53
N LEU A 48 -6.57 12.25 -5.24
CA LEU A 48 -5.55 11.19 -5.12
C LEU A 48 -5.11 11.02 -3.66
N LYS A 49 -4.78 12.12 -2.98
CA LYS A 49 -4.39 12.10 -1.57
C LYS A 49 -5.47 11.50 -0.66
N SER A 50 -6.74 11.79 -0.93
CA SER A 50 -7.85 11.20 -0.18
C SER A 50 -7.96 9.69 -0.40
N LEU A 51 -7.84 9.24 -1.65
CA LEU A 51 -7.89 7.82 -2.01
C LEU A 51 -6.71 7.04 -1.41
N LEU A 52 -5.49 7.59 -1.48
CA LEU A 52 -4.30 6.97 -0.90
C LEU A 52 -4.40 6.83 0.62
N ARG A 53 -5.03 7.79 1.32
CA ARG A 53 -5.29 7.68 2.76
C ARG A 53 -6.23 6.53 3.10
N GLU A 54 -7.27 6.33 2.31
CA GLU A 54 -8.18 5.20 2.50
C GLU A 54 -7.47 3.87 2.25
N VAL A 55 -6.69 3.76 1.16
CA VAL A 55 -5.88 2.57 0.87
C VAL A 55 -4.88 2.29 1.99
N SER A 56 -4.24 3.33 2.56
CA SER A 56 -3.32 3.17 3.69
C SER A 56 -4.02 2.58 4.91
N ALA A 57 -5.18 3.13 5.30
CA ALA A 57 -5.91 2.63 6.46
C ALA A 57 -6.29 1.15 6.29
N LEU A 58 -6.71 0.73 5.09
CA LEU A 58 -6.99 -0.68 4.79
C LEU A 58 -5.72 -1.54 4.83
N SER A 59 -4.59 -1.02 4.34
CA SER A 59 -3.29 -1.69 4.42
C SER A 59 -2.83 -1.88 5.87
N GLU A 60 -3.08 -0.90 6.74
CA GLU A 60 -2.76 -0.97 8.16
C GLU A 60 -3.61 -2.06 8.85
N ILE A 61 -4.90 -2.17 8.52
CA ILE A 61 -5.77 -3.26 8.99
C ILE A 61 -5.23 -4.62 8.54
N GLN A 62 -4.80 -4.75 7.28
CA GLN A 62 -4.16 -5.98 6.79
C GLN A 62 -2.89 -6.32 7.58
N GLY A 63 -2.11 -5.31 7.96
CA GLY A 63 -0.95 -5.45 8.83
C GLY A 63 -1.31 -5.96 10.23
N ILE A 64 -2.37 -5.42 10.84
CA ILE A 64 -2.88 -5.88 12.14
C ILE A 64 -3.34 -7.34 12.06
N LEU A 65 -4.05 -7.75 11.00
CA LEU A 65 -4.45 -9.14 10.80
C LEU A 65 -3.24 -10.08 10.71
N GLY A 66 -2.16 -9.64 10.05
CA GLY A 66 -0.90 -10.38 9.97
C GLY A 66 -0.17 -10.46 11.31
N TYR A 67 -0.19 -9.40 12.12
CA TYR A 67 0.36 -9.41 13.47
C TYR A 67 -0.41 -10.36 14.39
N ASP A 68 -1.74 -10.24 14.42
CA ASP A 68 -2.59 -11.11 15.23
C ASP A 68 -2.40 -12.60 14.86
N GLU A 69 -2.22 -12.89 13.57
CA GLU A 69 -2.00 -14.24 13.05
C GLU A 69 -0.76 -14.91 13.67
N GLN A 70 0.25 -14.12 14.01
CA GLN A 70 1.51 -14.60 14.58
C GLN A 70 1.52 -14.65 16.10
N VAL A 71 0.71 -13.82 16.77
CA VAL A 71 0.82 -13.58 18.21
C VAL A 71 -0.35 -14.16 19.01
N PHE A 72 -1.58 -13.93 18.57
CA PHE A 72 -2.78 -14.23 19.37
C PHE A 72 -3.71 -15.27 18.74
N MET A 73 -3.59 -15.50 17.43
CA MET A 73 -4.52 -16.37 16.72
C MET A 73 -4.50 -17.80 17.29
N PRO A 74 -5.66 -18.35 17.70
CA PRO A 74 -5.71 -19.69 18.26
C PRO A 74 -5.50 -20.77 17.18
N PRO A 75 -5.04 -21.97 17.58
CA PRO A 75 -5.04 -23.13 16.69
C PRO A 75 -6.43 -23.38 16.09
N GLY A 76 -6.49 -23.72 14.81
CA GLY A 76 -7.74 -23.99 14.09
C GLY A 76 -8.43 -22.76 13.48
N ALA A 77 -7.99 -21.53 13.77
CA ALA A 77 -8.55 -20.32 13.14
C ALA A 77 -7.96 -19.99 11.76
N ALA A 78 -7.02 -20.83 11.26
CA ALA A 78 -6.28 -20.63 10.02
C ALA A 78 -7.18 -20.30 8.81
N ALA A 79 -8.21 -21.11 8.55
CA ALA A 79 -9.09 -20.92 7.40
C ALA A 79 -9.86 -19.59 7.47
N SER A 80 -10.31 -19.21 8.67
CA SER A 80 -10.99 -17.94 8.90
C SER A 80 -10.05 -16.75 8.66
N ARG A 81 -8.81 -16.83 9.16
CA ARG A 81 -7.80 -15.78 8.94
C ARG A 81 -7.42 -15.65 7.47
N ALA A 82 -7.23 -16.77 6.77
CA ALA A 82 -6.99 -16.76 5.33
C ALA A 82 -8.13 -16.08 4.57
N ALA A 83 -9.39 -16.41 4.90
CA ALA A 83 -10.56 -15.78 4.30
C ALA A 83 -10.62 -14.26 4.55
N GLN A 84 -10.35 -13.81 5.79
CA GLN A 84 -10.29 -12.39 6.15
C GLN A 84 -9.22 -11.64 5.35
N LYS A 85 -7.98 -12.17 5.33
CA LYS A 85 -6.86 -11.56 4.60
C LYS A 85 -7.10 -11.53 3.09
N GLY A 86 -7.71 -12.58 2.53
CA GLY A 86 -8.09 -12.63 1.12
C GLY A 86 -9.15 -11.61 0.75
N ALA A 87 -10.21 -11.51 1.55
CA ALA A 87 -11.28 -10.55 1.31
C ALA A 87 -10.76 -9.11 1.37
N LEU A 88 -9.94 -8.79 2.37
CA LEU A 88 -9.35 -7.45 2.51
C LEU A 88 -8.35 -7.14 1.38
N ALA A 89 -7.52 -8.12 0.97
CA ALA A 89 -6.60 -7.96 -0.16
C ALA A 89 -7.35 -7.64 -1.47
N LYS A 90 -8.49 -8.28 -1.72
CA LYS A 90 -9.33 -7.98 -2.88
C LYS A 90 -9.82 -6.52 -2.85
N ILE A 91 -10.39 -6.09 -1.72
CA ILE A 91 -10.91 -4.71 -1.56
C ILE A 91 -9.78 -3.69 -1.73
N LEU A 92 -8.62 -3.97 -1.13
CA LEU A 92 -7.44 -3.09 -1.22
C LEU A 92 -6.97 -2.96 -2.67
N HIS A 93 -6.91 -4.07 -3.41
CA HIS A 93 -6.56 -4.05 -4.83
C HIS A 93 -7.59 -3.27 -5.65
N ASP A 94 -8.89 -3.58 -5.50
CA ASP A 94 -9.97 -2.91 -6.25
C ASP A 94 -9.98 -1.39 -6.00
N LYS A 95 -9.68 -0.94 -4.78
CA LYS A 95 -9.52 0.50 -4.46
C LYS A 95 -8.24 1.11 -5.00
N SER A 96 -7.16 0.34 -5.07
CA SER A 96 -5.87 0.79 -5.58
C SER A 96 -5.81 0.84 -7.11
N THR A 97 -6.68 0.12 -7.82
CA THR A 97 -6.68 0.04 -9.29
C THR A 97 -8.01 0.46 -9.93
N GLY A 98 -9.01 0.77 -9.11
CA GLY A 98 -10.35 1.18 -9.56
C GLY A 98 -10.38 2.49 -10.35
N SER A 99 -11.51 2.77 -10.99
CA SER A 99 -11.69 3.93 -11.87
C SER A 99 -11.36 5.25 -11.19
N GLU A 100 -11.81 5.46 -9.95
CA GLU A 100 -11.51 6.72 -9.22
C GLU A 100 -10.01 6.93 -8.99
N MET A 101 -9.27 5.87 -8.68
CA MET A 101 -7.81 5.94 -8.51
C MET A 101 -7.15 6.22 -9.85
N LYS A 102 -7.56 5.51 -10.90
CA LYS A 102 -7.05 5.70 -12.25
C LYS A 102 -7.25 7.14 -12.73
N ASP A 103 -8.46 7.68 -12.59
CA ASP A 103 -8.79 9.04 -13.02
C ASP A 103 -7.96 10.08 -12.25
N ALA A 104 -7.78 9.90 -10.94
CA ALA A 104 -6.96 10.79 -10.13
C ALA A 104 -5.46 10.72 -10.52
N ILE A 105 -4.95 9.52 -10.84
CA ILE A 105 -3.58 9.31 -11.32
C ILE A 105 -3.38 9.97 -12.68
N GLU A 106 -4.27 9.76 -13.65
CA GLU A 106 -4.18 10.37 -14.97
C GLU A 106 -4.25 11.91 -14.91
N GLY A 107 -4.99 12.47 -13.94
CA GLY A 107 -5.07 13.91 -13.72
C GLY A 107 -3.77 14.56 -13.23
N VAL A 108 -2.82 13.78 -12.69
CA VAL A 108 -1.53 14.28 -12.18
C VAL A 108 -0.31 13.72 -12.91
N ARG A 109 -0.46 12.63 -13.67
CA ARG A 109 0.63 11.94 -14.38
C ARG A 109 1.30 12.90 -15.37
N GLY A 110 2.62 13.05 -15.26
CA GLY A 110 3.40 13.91 -16.15
C GLY A 110 3.19 15.42 -15.90
N ARG A 111 2.51 15.77 -14.81
CA ARG A 111 2.23 17.15 -14.38
C ARG A 111 2.89 17.49 -13.06
N GLU A 112 3.88 16.71 -12.65
CA GLU A 112 4.59 16.89 -11.37
C GLU A 112 5.23 18.29 -11.30
N ASP A 113 5.75 18.79 -12.41
CA ASP A 113 6.39 20.12 -12.46
C ASP A 113 5.40 21.29 -12.39
N GLU A 114 4.08 21.04 -12.39
CA GLU A 114 3.05 22.04 -12.06
C GLU A 114 2.95 22.30 -10.54
N PHE A 115 3.68 21.54 -9.71
CA PHE A 115 3.67 21.67 -8.25
C PHE A 115 5.04 22.13 -7.73
N ASP A 116 5.06 23.26 -7.01
CA ASP A 116 6.28 23.79 -6.40
C ASP A 116 6.80 22.93 -5.24
N ASP A 117 5.91 22.24 -4.53
CA ASP A 117 6.28 21.40 -3.37
C ASP A 117 6.88 20.06 -3.81
N LEU A 118 8.16 19.87 -3.52
CA LEU A 118 8.91 18.63 -3.78
C LEU A 118 8.26 17.39 -3.18
N LYS A 119 7.55 17.51 -2.04
CA LYS A 119 6.83 16.39 -1.42
C LYS A 119 5.64 15.96 -2.26
N ILE A 120 4.91 16.93 -2.83
CA ILE A 120 3.78 16.63 -3.72
C ILE A 120 4.28 15.89 -4.95
N ARG A 121 5.38 16.38 -5.55
CA ARG A 121 6.03 15.73 -6.70
C ARG A 121 6.45 14.29 -6.42
N ALA A 122 7.09 14.06 -5.27
CA ALA A 122 7.47 12.72 -4.84
C ALA A 122 6.25 11.81 -4.63
N ASN A 123 5.20 12.30 -3.98
CA ASN A 123 3.96 11.55 -3.78
C ASN A 123 3.31 11.15 -5.11
N ILE A 124 3.27 12.05 -6.09
CA ILE A 124 2.71 11.75 -7.42
C ILE A 124 3.51 10.64 -8.10
N ARG A 125 4.84 10.80 -8.19
CA ARG A 125 5.71 9.77 -8.79
C ARG A 125 5.52 8.41 -8.14
N ASP A 126 5.54 8.36 -6.81
CA ASP A 126 5.46 7.10 -6.08
C ASP A 126 4.05 6.47 -6.21
N ALA A 127 2.99 7.30 -6.25
CA ALA A 127 1.62 6.84 -6.49
C ALA A 127 1.41 6.31 -7.92
N VAL A 128 1.97 6.99 -8.93
CA VAL A 128 1.96 6.55 -10.33
C VAL A 128 2.66 5.20 -10.47
N ASP A 129 3.88 5.09 -9.94
CA ASP A 129 4.65 3.85 -9.93
C ASP A 129 3.93 2.72 -9.20
N GLY A 130 3.24 3.04 -8.09
CA GLY A 130 2.44 2.11 -7.31
C GLY A 130 1.25 1.59 -8.11
N PHE A 131 0.45 2.49 -8.68
CA PHE A 131 -0.68 2.16 -9.53
C PHE A 131 -0.26 1.28 -10.71
N ASP A 132 0.79 1.65 -11.44
CA ASP A 132 1.26 0.92 -12.62
C ASP A 132 1.75 -0.49 -12.28
N LYS A 133 2.21 -0.74 -11.05
CA LYS A 133 2.62 -2.07 -10.57
C LYS A 133 1.41 -2.89 -10.15
N GLU A 134 0.51 -2.31 -9.36
CA GLU A 134 -0.67 -3.01 -8.86
C GLU A 134 -1.65 -3.35 -9.99
N ALA A 135 -1.85 -2.46 -10.95
CA ALA A 135 -2.75 -2.67 -12.10
C ALA A 135 -2.31 -3.81 -13.04
N ARG A 136 -1.07 -4.32 -12.93
CA ARG A 136 -0.59 -5.48 -13.70
C ARG A 136 -1.10 -6.81 -13.14
N LYS A 137 -1.58 -6.82 -11.91
CA LYS A 137 -2.13 -8.02 -11.26
C LYS A 137 -3.65 -7.94 -11.28
N SER A 138 -4.30 -9.10 -11.19
CA SER A 138 -5.75 -9.15 -10.99
C SER A 138 -6.09 -9.15 -9.50
N SER A 139 -7.28 -8.64 -9.14
CA SER A 139 -7.77 -8.70 -7.76
C SER A 139 -7.93 -10.13 -7.25
N ALA A 140 -8.28 -11.06 -8.15
CA ALA A 140 -8.34 -12.50 -7.84
C ALA A 140 -6.97 -13.07 -7.48
N LEU A 141 -5.90 -12.65 -8.18
CA LEU A 141 -4.54 -13.05 -7.85
C LEU A 141 -4.12 -12.49 -6.48
N ALA A 142 -4.37 -11.20 -6.23
CA ALA A 142 -4.06 -10.57 -4.93
C ALA A 142 -4.79 -11.26 -3.76
N GLN A 143 -6.07 -11.60 -3.95
CA GLN A 143 -6.85 -12.37 -2.99
C GLN A 143 -6.23 -13.74 -2.71
N ARG A 144 -5.88 -14.48 -3.78
CA ARG A 144 -5.32 -15.83 -3.65
C ARG A 144 -3.93 -15.80 -3.02
N GLU A 145 -3.09 -14.83 -3.36
CA GLU A 145 -1.77 -14.63 -2.72
C GLU A 145 -1.94 -14.45 -1.20
N ALA A 146 -2.86 -13.58 -0.76
CA ALA A 146 -3.06 -13.32 0.67
C ALA A 146 -3.61 -14.53 1.44
N GLN A 147 -4.51 -15.31 0.84
CA GLN A 147 -5.01 -16.56 1.42
C GLN A 147 -3.89 -17.59 1.55
N LEU A 148 -3.15 -17.82 0.47
CA LEU A 148 -2.08 -18.81 0.42
C LEU A 148 -0.97 -18.46 1.40
N GLU A 149 -0.60 -17.19 1.53
CA GLU A 149 0.42 -16.75 2.49
C GLU A 149 0.00 -17.03 3.95
N SER A 150 -1.30 -16.90 4.27
CA SER A 150 -1.83 -17.26 5.59
C SER A 150 -1.77 -18.77 5.83
N GLU A 151 -2.26 -19.58 4.90
CA GLU A 151 -2.19 -21.05 4.96
C GLU A 151 -0.75 -21.55 5.10
N ALA A 152 0.16 -20.98 4.31
CA ALA A 152 1.57 -21.34 4.29
C ALA A 152 2.27 -20.97 5.60
N ASN A 153 1.93 -19.83 6.21
CA ASN A 153 2.46 -19.46 7.52
C ASN A 153 2.10 -20.51 8.58
N GLN A 154 0.86 -21.00 8.57
CA GLN A 154 0.43 -22.05 9.51
C GLN A 154 1.16 -23.37 9.29
N ALA A 155 1.30 -23.79 8.02
CA ALA A 155 2.09 -24.98 7.67
C ALA A 155 3.56 -24.83 8.11
N TRP A 156 4.13 -23.64 7.96
CA TRP A 156 5.49 -23.33 8.40
C TRP A 156 5.65 -23.39 9.93
N VAL A 157 4.70 -22.84 10.69
CA VAL A 157 4.72 -22.90 12.16
C VAL A 157 4.71 -24.37 12.62
N ALA A 158 3.83 -25.20 12.05
CA ALA A 158 3.77 -26.62 12.37
C ALA A 158 5.06 -27.37 11.99
N ALA A 159 5.57 -27.13 10.77
CA ALA A 159 6.83 -27.68 10.28
C ALA A 159 8.01 -27.34 11.20
N ARG A 160 8.08 -26.09 11.66
CA ARG A 160 9.16 -25.62 12.54
C ARG A 160 9.07 -26.27 13.92
N GLN A 161 7.88 -26.43 14.48
CA GLN A 161 7.69 -27.11 15.77
C GLN A 161 8.06 -28.59 15.69
N ALA A 162 7.71 -29.26 14.58
CA ALA A 162 8.04 -30.67 14.34
C ALA A 162 9.48 -30.90 13.83
N SER A 163 10.20 -29.82 13.48
CA SER A 163 11.47 -29.90 12.72
C SER A 163 11.36 -30.73 11.43
N ASP A 164 10.20 -30.68 10.78
CA ASP A 164 9.87 -31.47 9.59
C ASP A 164 9.47 -30.56 8.43
N PHE A 165 10.38 -30.40 7.46
CA PHE A 165 10.18 -29.57 6.27
C PHE A 165 9.07 -30.11 5.35
N SER A 166 8.80 -31.42 5.37
CA SER A 166 7.82 -32.03 4.47
C SER A 166 6.40 -31.46 4.67
N LEU A 167 6.10 -31.01 5.89
CA LEU A 167 4.84 -30.36 6.25
C LEU A 167 4.63 -28.99 5.58
N PHE A 168 5.71 -28.32 5.15
CA PHE A 168 5.66 -27.00 4.51
C PHE A 168 5.94 -27.04 2.99
N ALA A 169 6.66 -28.07 2.51
CA ALA A 169 7.14 -28.14 1.13
C ALA A 169 6.04 -27.96 0.06
N GLY A 170 4.85 -28.54 0.29
CA GLY A 170 3.70 -28.40 -0.62
C GLY A 170 3.23 -26.95 -0.74
N LYS A 171 3.04 -26.27 0.40
CA LYS A 171 2.62 -24.86 0.43
C LYS A 171 3.67 -23.92 -0.17
N LEU A 172 4.95 -24.22 0.04
CA LEU A 172 6.03 -23.47 -0.59
C LEU A 172 5.99 -23.58 -2.12
N THR A 173 5.72 -24.78 -2.64
CA THR A 173 5.58 -25.01 -4.09
C THR A 173 4.42 -24.21 -4.66
N GLU A 174 3.23 -24.27 -4.03
CA GLU A 174 2.07 -23.45 -4.41
C GLU A 174 2.42 -21.95 -4.46
N ILE A 175 3.22 -21.44 -3.50
CA ILE A 175 3.63 -20.02 -3.48
C ILE A 175 4.48 -19.65 -4.69
N PHE A 176 5.37 -20.54 -5.13
CA PHE A 176 6.23 -20.29 -6.29
C PHE A 176 5.46 -20.38 -7.60
N GLU A 177 4.51 -21.31 -7.72
CA GLU A 177 3.69 -21.46 -8.92
C GLU A 177 2.73 -20.27 -9.13
N LEU A 178 2.30 -19.62 -8.04
CA LEU A 178 1.42 -18.47 -8.10
C LEU A 178 2.15 -17.16 -8.51
N LYS A 179 3.48 -17.10 -8.41
CA LYS A 179 4.29 -15.87 -8.52
C LYS A 179 5.08 -15.75 -9.81
#